data_AF-A0A254SPQ3-F1
#
_entry.id   AF-A0A254SPQ3-F1
#
_cell.length_a   1.000
_cell.length_b   1.000
_cell.length_c   1.000
_cell.angle_alpha   90.00
_cell.angle_beta   90.00
_cell.angle_gamma   90.00
#
_symmetry.space_group_name_H-M   'P 1'
#
loop_
_entity.id
_entity.type
_entity.pdbx_description
1 polymer ?
#
loop_
_entity_poly.entity_id
_entity_poly.type
_entity_poly.pdbx_seq_one_letter_code
_entity_poly.pdbx_strand_id
1 'polypeptide(L)'
;MKKFIAIPVSLAAILSACDPATTTPVLDNESYVHGTRQYERHLEKKVGTARCEVYATDHSVSVDLKVTVLTDDSYMNQQIEADFNNPTSYRGKVEFSGLFKAQSEQLCAEMKESATGMENGQYSCSGDGAQVSASFGDLDPSRKSTIVSQMTLKMDQYCDEAYDYFSETLNRLAEETGIEDSKVPGQYEKAQVCESFKVGTSVQTRVVYADKNMTETISYQNGSYTLFEVYEGFDDATLARACDGYRAQDKVTNLACVGNTIQYETNVLNGVDLDSYVNVVNETVCPMLRDGSIGFEDLWFKN
;
A
#
# COMPACT_ATOMS: atom_id res chain seq x y z
N MET A 1 1.98 24.72 4.66
CA MET A 1 3.42 24.86 4.31
C MET A 1 3.92 23.49 3.89
N LYS A 2 4.22 23.32 2.59
CA LYS A 2 4.67 22.05 2.01
C LYS A 2 6.12 21.82 2.43
N LYS A 3 6.38 20.83 3.29
CA LYS A 3 7.74 20.37 3.58
C LYS A 3 8.08 19.30 2.54
N PHE A 4 8.89 19.72 1.58
CA PHE A 4 9.59 18.87 0.63
C PHE A 4 10.72 18.17 1.37
N ILE A 5 10.81 16.86 1.27
CA ILE A 5 11.99 16.10 1.71
C ILE A 5 12.29 15.11 0.60
N ALA A 6 13.40 15.37 -0.09
CA ALA A 6 13.99 14.49 -1.08
C ALA A 6 14.55 13.25 -0.38
N ILE A 7 14.28 12.07 -0.95
CA ILE A 7 14.99 10.84 -0.60
C ILE A 7 16.44 11.04 -1.09
N PRO A 8 17.46 11.01 -0.21
CA PRO A 8 18.82 11.22 -0.63
C PRO A 8 19.38 9.92 -1.24
N VAL A 9 19.06 9.63 -2.50
CA VAL A 9 19.82 8.64 -3.28
C VAL A 9 21.19 9.24 -3.59
N SER A 10 22.05 9.27 -2.58
CA SER A 10 23.45 9.69 -2.71
C SER A 10 24.28 8.51 -3.24
N LEU A 11 23.93 8.03 -4.44
CA LEU A 11 24.78 7.13 -5.23
C LEU A 11 25.58 7.88 -6.31
N ALA A 12 25.51 9.21 -6.35
CA ALA A 12 26.27 10.06 -7.27
C ALA A 12 27.60 10.53 -6.65
N ALA A 13 28.47 9.58 -6.32
CA ALA A 13 29.86 9.89 -6.02
C ALA A 13 30.75 8.78 -6.55
N ILE A 14 30.97 8.81 -7.87
CA ILE A 14 32.25 8.58 -8.57
C ILE A 14 31.89 8.33 -10.05
N LEU A 15 32.41 9.19 -10.93
CA LEU A 15 32.42 9.17 -12.41
C LEU A 15 31.45 10.13 -13.12
N SER A 16 32.06 10.94 -13.98
CA SER A 16 31.50 12.08 -14.69
C SER A 16 31.09 11.72 -16.11
N ALA A 17 29.99 12.36 -16.55
CA ALA A 17 29.66 12.78 -17.91
C ALA A 17 29.55 11.70 -19.00
N CYS A 18 28.32 11.35 -19.37
CA CYS A 18 27.78 11.48 -20.73
C CYS A 18 26.28 11.14 -20.74
N ASP A 19 25.51 11.87 -21.54
CA ASP A 19 24.07 11.71 -21.74
C ASP A 19 23.75 10.33 -22.37
N PRO A 20 23.01 9.40 -21.73
CA PRO A 20 22.59 8.17 -22.38
C PRO A 20 21.20 8.34 -23.02
N ALA A 21 21.14 8.06 -24.31
CA ALA A 21 19.91 7.95 -25.09
C ALA A 21 18.96 6.90 -24.50
N THR A 22 17.67 7.19 -24.53
CA THR A 22 16.57 6.24 -24.21
C THR A 22 16.73 4.96 -25.03
N THR A 23 17.26 3.92 -24.40
CA THR A 23 17.35 2.57 -24.95
C THR A 23 16.64 1.61 -24.02
N THR A 24 15.82 0.75 -24.60
CA THR A 24 15.08 -0.30 -23.89
C THR A 24 16.08 -1.28 -23.27
N PRO A 25 16.06 -1.52 -21.95
CA PRO A 25 17.00 -2.43 -21.31
C PRO A 25 16.82 -3.84 -21.87
N VAL A 26 17.93 -4.48 -22.28
CA VAL A 26 17.96 -5.94 -22.46
C VAL A 26 18.22 -6.53 -21.09
N LEU A 27 17.15 -6.78 -20.34
CA LEU A 27 17.21 -7.59 -19.14
C LEU A 27 17.01 -9.04 -19.57
N ASP A 28 18.10 -9.80 -19.62
CA ASP A 28 17.99 -11.24 -19.51
C ASP A 28 17.22 -11.57 -18.23
N ASN A 29 16.35 -12.56 -18.31
CA ASN A 29 15.49 -13.10 -17.24
C ASN A 29 16.30 -13.74 -16.09
N GLU A 30 17.42 -13.15 -15.70
CA GLU A 30 18.27 -13.61 -14.62
C GLU A 30 17.63 -13.26 -13.28
N SER A 31 17.43 -14.30 -12.48
CA SER A 31 16.96 -14.18 -11.10
C SER A 31 18.00 -13.43 -10.24
N TYR A 32 17.52 -12.52 -9.38
CA TYR A 32 18.35 -11.88 -8.35
C TYR A 32 19.10 -12.92 -7.53
N VAL A 33 20.40 -12.71 -7.32
CA VAL A 33 21.25 -13.61 -6.54
C VAL A 33 21.11 -13.26 -5.06
N HIS A 34 20.29 -14.02 -4.35
CA HIS A 34 20.20 -13.93 -2.89
C HIS A 34 21.26 -14.82 -2.24
N GLY A 35 22.20 -14.20 -1.53
CA GLY A 35 23.20 -14.88 -0.70
C GLY A 35 22.71 -15.15 0.72
N THR A 36 23.63 -15.08 1.68
CA THR A 36 23.27 -15.15 3.11
C THR A 36 22.63 -13.83 3.53
N ARG A 37 21.48 -13.91 4.23
CA ARG A 37 20.83 -12.72 4.79
C ARG A 37 21.71 -12.08 5.87
N GLN A 38 22.03 -10.81 5.68
CA GLN A 38 22.86 -10.02 6.59
C GLN A 38 22.01 -9.16 7.52
N TYR A 39 20.88 -8.64 7.01
CA TYR A 39 20.04 -7.69 7.71
C TYR A 39 18.56 -7.90 7.39
N GLU A 40 17.69 -7.63 8.36
CA GLU A 40 16.23 -7.69 8.19
C GLU A 40 15.57 -6.64 9.08
N ARG A 41 14.67 -5.86 8.48
CA ARG A 41 13.70 -5.03 9.17
C ARG A 41 12.31 -5.44 8.71
N HIS A 42 11.42 -5.63 9.67
CA HIS A 42 10.05 -6.07 9.41
C HIS A 42 9.10 -5.31 10.32
N LEU A 43 8.06 -4.73 9.70
CA LEU A 43 6.88 -4.20 10.34
C LEU A 43 5.67 -4.98 9.83
N GLU A 44 4.89 -5.48 10.77
CA GLU A 44 3.58 -6.04 10.49
C GLU A 44 2.54 -5.22 11.23
N LYS A 45 1.62 -4.62 10.48
CA LYS A 45 0.45 -3.90 10.97
C LYS A 45 -0.78 -4.38 10.25
N LYS A 46 -1.96 -4.14 10.80
CA LYS A 46 -3.20 -4.52 10.11
C LYS A 46 -3.42 -3.82 8.78
N VAL A 47 -3.04 -2.55 8.70
CA VAL A 47 -3.18 -1.79 7.45
C VAL A 47 -2.15 -2.22 6.41
N GLY A 48 -1.10 -2.94 6.82
CA GLY A 48 -0.05 -3.31 5.89
C GLY A 48 1.20 -3.89 6.54
N THR A 49 2.05 -4.47 5.70
CA THR A 49 3.35 -5.00 6.05
C THR A 49 4.44 -4.22 5.34
N ALA A 50 5.57 -4.02 5.98
CA ALA A 50 6.79 -3.53 5.34
C ALA A 50 7.95 -4.42 5.76
N ARG A 51 8.65 -5.01 4.78
CA ARG A 51 9.79 -5.89 5.03
C ARG A 51 10.94 -5.48 4.11
N CYS A 52 12.11 -5.27 4.68
CA CYS A 52 13.33 -5.00 3.93
C CYS A 52 14.42 -5.98 4.39
N GLU A 53 14.95 -6.75 3.45
CA GLU A 53 15.98 -7.74 3.70
C GLU A 53 17.21 -7.46 2.84
N VAL A 54 18.39 -7.51 3.47
CA VAL A 54 19.68 -7.39 2.79
C VAL A 54 20.35 -8.75 2.76
N TYR A 55 20.79 -9.15 1.59
CA TYR A 55 21.50 -10.39 1.33
C TYR A 55 22.89 -10.09 0.78
N ALA A 56 23.88 -10.93 1.13
CA ALA A 56 25.21 -10.83 0.57
C ALA A 56 25.78 -12.21 0.22
N THR A 57 26.48 -12.28 -0.90
CA THR A 57 27.39 -13.38 -1.26
C THR A 57 28.83 -12.90 -1.07
N ASP A 58 29.81 -13.67 -1.55
CA ASP A 58 31.21 -13.23 -1.64
C ASP A 58 31.46 -12.19 -2.74
N HIS A 59 30.48 -11.95 -3.63
CA HIS A 59 30.61 -11.05 -4.77
C HIS A 59 29.42 -10.13 -5.01
N SER A 60 28.28 -10.29 -4.35
CA SER A 60 27.08 -9.49 -4.59
C SER A 60 26.41 -9.06 -3.30
N VAL A 61 25.68 -7.95 -3.35
CA VAL A 61 24.77 -7.51 -2.30
C VAL A 61 23.43 -7.19 -2.95
N SER A 62 22.35 -7.71 -2.36
CA SER A 62 20.99 -7.48 -2.85
C SER A 62 20.03 -7.08 -1.74
N VAL A 63 19.02 -6.30 -2.10
CA VAL A 63 17.92 -5.86 -1.24
C VAL A 63 16.61 -6.38 -1.82
N ASP A 64 15.75 -6.91 -0.96
CA ASP A 64 14.35 -7.21 -1.26
C ASP A 64 13.48 -6.41 -0.28
N LEU A 65 12.84 -5.37 -0.80
CA LEU A 65 11.88 -4.54 -0.08
C LEU A 65 10.48 -4.89 -0.57
N LYS A 66 9.60 -5.24 0.36
CA LYS A 66 8.19 -5.56 0.11
C LYS A 66 7.33 -4.77 1.05
N VAL A 67 6.46 -3.96 0.47
CA VAL A 67 5.46 -3.19 1.19
C VAL A 67 4.10 -3.59 0.64
N THR A 68 3.17 -3.89 1.53
CA THR A 68 1.81 -4.25 1.17
C THR A 68 0.88 -3.47 2.08
N VAL A 69 -0.13 -2.84 1.51
CA VAL A 69 -1.24 -2.26 2.25
C VAL A 69 -2.41 -3.22 2.08
N LEU A 70 -2.77 -3.86 3.18
CA LEU A 70 -3.75 -4.97 3.19
C LEU A 70 -5.18 -4.46 2.96
N THR A 71 -5.41 -3.17 3.13
CA THR A 71 -6.73 -2.53 3.01
C THR A 71 -7.10 -2.15 1.59
N ASP A 72 -6.27 -2.38 0.59
CA ASP A 72 -6.64 -2.13 -0.82
C ASP A 72 -5.79 -2.96 -1.80
N ASP A 73 -5.10 -3.98 -1.29
CA ASP A 73 -4.12 -4.78 -2.01
C ASP A 73 -3.04 -3.94 -2.75
N SER A 74 -2.80 -2.70 -2.31
CA SER A 74 -1.70 -1.89 -2.83
C SER A 74 -0.38 -2.49 -2.39
N TYR A 75 0.59 -2.54 -3.30
CA TYR A 75 1.92 -2.97 -2.95
C TYR A 75 3.00 -2.13 -3.60
N MET A 76 4.19 -2.20 -3.02
CA MET A 76 5.44 -1.80 -3.62
C MET A 76 6.47 -2.89 -3.34
N ASN A 77 6.98 -3.50 -4.41
CA ASN A 77 8.08 -4.45 -4.34
C ASN A 77 9.28 -3.82 -5.02
N GLN A 78 10.40 -3.70 -4.31
CA GLN A 78 11.64 -3.20 -4.86
C GLN A 78 12.76 -4.20 -4.64
N GLN A 79 13.47 -4.49 -5.73
CA GLN A 79 14.62 -5.36 -5.74
C GLN A 79 15.82 -4.58 -6.25
N ILE A 80 16.94 -4.65 -5.52
CA ILE A 80 18.19 -4.00 -5.90
C ILE A 80 19.29 -5.06 -5.81
N GLU A 81 20.19 -5.07 -6.78
CA GLU A 81 21.39 -5.90 -6.76
C GLU A 81 22.59 -5.10 -7.26
N ALA A 82 23.70 -5.21 -6.53
CA ALA A 82 25.02 -4.86 -7.01
C ALA A 82 25.86 -6.15 -7.03
N ASP A 83 26.23 -6.61 -8.23
CA ASP A 83 27.13 -7.74 -8.42
C ASP A 83 28.53 -7.24 -8.83
N PHE A 84 29.52 -7.61 -8.03
CA PHE A 84 30.93 -7.26 -8.16
C PHE A 84 31.77 -8.39 -8.76
N ASN A 85 31.14 -9.38 -9.40
CA ASN A 85 31.81 -10.22 -10.39
C ASN A 85 32.23 -9.41 -11.63
N ASN A 86 32.98 -10.03 -12.54
CA ASN A 86 33.41 -9.39 -13.77
C ASN A 86 32.54 -9.89 -14.94
N PRO A 87 31.80 -8.99 -15.63
CA PRO A 87 31.71 -7.54 -15.40
C PRO A 87 30.85 -7.19 -14.18
N THR A 88 31.19 -6.10 -13.49
CA THR A 88 30.42 -5.58 -12.37
C THR A 88 29.13 -4.98 -12.90
N SER A 89 28.01 -5.28 -12.23
CA SER A 89 26.69 -4.85 -12.66
C SER A 89 25.85 -4.32 -11.51
N TYR A 90 24.91 -3.45 -11.84
CA TYR A 90 23.86 -2.99 -10.94
C TYR A 90 22.52 -3.19 -11.61
N ARG A 91 21.53 -3.64 -10.84
CA ARG A 91 20.15 -3.80 -11.29
C ARG A 91 19.23 -3.30 -10.18
N GLY A 92 18.20 -2.56 -10.57
CA GLY A 92 17.13 -2.14 -9.70
C GLY A 92 15.80 -2.30 -10.41
N LYS A 93 14.81 -2.83 -9.71
CA LYS A 93 13.44 -2.94 -10.21
C LYS A 93 12.49 -2.56 -9.09
N VAL A 94 11.48 -1.77 -9.43
CA VAL A 94 10.34 -1.51 -8.56
C VAL A 94 9.06 -1.84 -9.31
N GLU A 95 8.17 -2.57 -8.66
CA GLU A 95 6.81 -2.87 -9.10
C GLU A 95 5.85 -2.32 -8.06
N PHE A 96 4.77 -1.68 -8.51
CA PHE A 96 3.83 -1.06 -7.60
C PHE A 96 2.38 -1.09 -8.11
N SER A 97 1.44 -1.07 -7.17
CA SER A 97 0.01 -1.03 -7.43
C SER A 97 -0.73 -0.07 -6.50
N GLY A 98 -2.02 0.14 -6.79
CA GLY A 98 -2.95 0.93 -5.97
C GLY A 98 -2.40 2.31 -5.59
N LEU A 99 -2.39 2.64 -4.29
CA LEU A 99 -2.00 3.94 -3.76
C LEU A 99 -0.56 4.34 -4.11
N PHE A 100 0.33 3.37 -4.38
CA PHE A 100 1.72 3.65 -4.75
C PHE A 100 1.87 4.10 -6.21
N LYS A 101 0.84 3.95 -7.06
CA LYS A 101 0.85 4.48 -8.44
C LYS A 101 0.99 6.00 -8.49
N ALA A 102 0.53 6.71 -7.46
CA ALA A 102 0.72 8.15 -7.33
C ALA A 102 2.20 8.56 -7.26
N GLN A 103 3.10 7.63 -6.93
CA GLN A 103 4.55 7.84 -6.85
C GLN A 103 5.28 7.43 -8.15
N SER A 104 4.57 6.92 -9.15
CA SER A 104 5.15 6.36 -10.39
C SER A 104 6.09 7.32 -11.12
N GLU A 105 5.71 8.58 -11.29
CA GLU A 105 6.54 9.60 -11.96
C GLU A 105 7.81 9.89 -11.17
N GLN A 106 7.71 9.94 -9.84
CA GLN A 106 8.87 10.18 -8.97
C GLN A 106 9.83 8.99 -9.00
N LEU A 107 9.34 7.77 -8.82
CA LEU A 107 10.15 6.55 -8.86
C LEU A 107 10.84 6.39 -10.22
N CYS A 108 10.13 6.70 -11.31
CA CYS A 108 10.72 6.71 -12.64
C CYS A 108 11.82 7.77 -12.78
N ALA A 109 11.60 8.98 -12.26
CA ALA A 109 12.61 10.05 -12.29
C ALA A 109 13.87 9.67 -11.50
N GLU A 110 13.71 9.03 -10.34
CA GLU A 110 14.83 8.54 -9.51
C GLU A 110 15.62 7.44 -10.23
N MET A 111 14.95 6.47 -10.87
CA MET A 111 15.61 5.43 -11.67
C MET A 111 16.34 6.01 -12.87
N LYS A 112 15.76 7.03 -13.52
CA LYS A 112 16.39 7.77 -14.62
C LYS A 112 17.63 8.54 -14.15
N GLU A 113 17.54 9.24 -13.03
CA GLU A 113 18.68 9.97 -12.44
C GLU A 113 19.81 9.00 -12.09
N SER A 114 19.47 7.88 -11.44
CA SER A 114 20.41 6.80 -11.16
C SER A 114 21.10 6.31 -12.44
N ALA A 115 20.34 5.98 -13.49
CA ALA A 115 20.90 5.53 -14.77
C ALA A 115 21.84 6.58 -15.39
N THR A 116 21.49 7.85 -15.33
CA THR A 116 22.30 8.95 -15.90
C THR A 116 23.62 9.11 -15.14
N GLY A 117 23.65 8.75 -13.86
CA GLY A 117 24.87 8.75 -13.04
C GLY A 117 25.78 7.54 -13.23
N MET A 118 25.37 6.53 -14.00
CA MET A 118 26.10 5.27 -14.16
C MET A 118 26.64 5.10 -15.57
N GLU A 119 27.88 4.61 -15.68
CA GLU A 119 28.47 4.25 -16.97
C GLU A 119 27.63 3.12 -17.60
N ASN A 120 27.15 3.33 -18.83
CA ASN A 120 26.21 2.44 -19.52
C ASN A 120 24.88 2.20 -18.77
N GLY A 121 24.43 3.17 -17.97
CA GLY A 121 23.14 3.11 -17.31
C GLY A 121 21.98 3.11 -18.30
N GLN A 122 21.04 2.21 -18.10
CA GLN A 122 19.78 2.08 -18.84
C GLN A 122 18.63 2.13 -17.84
N TYR A 123 17.52 2.73 -18.25
CA TYR A 123 16.30 2.74 -17.45
C TYR A 123 15.08 2.47 -18.33
N SER A 124 14.03 1.97 -17.71
CA SER A 124 12.70 1.87 -18.32
C SER A 124 11.64 2.13 -17.27
N CYS A 125 10.56 2.77 -17.70
CA CYS A 125 9.41 3.05 -16.86
C CYS A 125 8.15 2.55 -17.56
N SER A 126 7.23 2.08 -16.73
CA SER A 126 5.90 1.60 -17.09
C SER A 126 4.89 2.18 -16.11
N GLY A 127 3.59 1.97 -16.37
CA GLY A 127 2.54 2.51 -15.49
C GLY A 127 2.48 1.86 -14.10
N ASP A 128 3.17 0.74 -13.93
CA ASP A 128 3.14 -0.15 -12.77
C ASP A 128 4.56 -0.54 -12.29
N GLY A 129 5.59 0.10 -12.82
CA GLY A 129 6.95 -0.19 -12.40
C GLY A 129 8.02 0.64 -13.10
N ALA A 130 9.22 0.60 -12.54
CA ALA A 130 10.41 1.17 -13.13
C ALA A 130 11.60 0.23 -12.92
N GLN A 131 12.55 0.28 -13.83
CA GLN A 131 13.75 -0.55 -13.79
C GLN A 131 14.97 0.25 -14.22
N VAL A 132 16.12 -0.10 -13.66
CA VAL A 132 17.42 0.45 -13.97
C VAL A 132 18.44 -0.67 -14.03
N SER A 133 19.39 -0.56 -14.94
CA SER A 133 20.52 -1.47 -15.03
C SER A 133 21.77 -0.73 -15.48
N ALA A 134 22.94 -1.13 -14.98
CA ALA A 134 24.22 -0.60 -15.42
C ALA A 134 25.30 -1.69 -15.38
N SER A 135 26.33 -1.53 -16.21
CA SER A 135 27.52 -2.38 -16.22
C SER A 135 28.77 -1.51 -16.18
N PHE A 136 29.61 -1.75 -15.18
CA PHE A 136 30.74 -0.90 -14.81
C PHE A 136 32.10 -1.47 -15.22
N GLY A 137 32.10 -2.53 -16.05
CA GLY A 137 33.33 -3.19 -16.48
C GLY A 137 33.99 -4.03 -15.38
N ASP A 138 35.31 -4.22 -15.49
CA ASP A 138 36.05 -5.12 -14.62
C ASP A 138 36.44 -4.45 -13.29
N LEU A 139 36.18 -5.15 -12.18
CA LEU A 139 36.64 -4.78 -10.85
C LEU A 139 37.94 -5.49 -10.50
N ASP A 140 38.85 -4.78 -9.80
CA ASP A 140 40.02 -5.38 -9.17
C ASP A 140 39.57 -6.43 -8.12
N PRO A 141 39.87 -7.73 -8.32
CA PRO A 141 39.43 -8.79 -7.41
C PRO A 141 39.90 -8.60 -5.97
N SER A 142 41.04 -7.92 -5.75
CA SER A 142 41.57 -7.67 -4.41
C SER A 142 40.71 -6.71 -3.59
N ARG A 143 39.84 -5.92 -4.25
CA ARG A 143 38.95 -4.95 -3.61
C ARG A 143 37.54 -5.48 -3.38
N LYS A 144 37.21 -6.66 -3.93
CA LYS A 144 35.86 -7.24 -3.92
C LYS A 144 35.29 -7.36 -2.51
N SER A 145 36.02 -7.99 -1.58
CA SER A 145 35.53 -8.20 -0.21
C SER A 145 35.25 -6.89 0.54
N THR A 146 36.12 -5.89 0.37
CA THR A 146 35.95 -4.55 0.94
C THR A 146 34.73 -3.84 0.36
N ILE A 147 34.53 -3.94 -0.96
CA ILE A 147 33.41 -3.29 -1.66
C ILE A 147 32.08 -3.96 -1.27
N VAL A 148 32.02 -5.29 -1.24
CA VAL A 148 30.86 -6.04 -0.75
C VAL A 148 30.50 -5.59 0.66
N SER A 149 31.48 -5.56 1.59
CA SER A 149 31.23 -5.14 2.97
C SER A 149 30.72 -3.69 3.08
N GLN A 150 31.27 -2.77 2.30
CA GLN A 150 30.81 -1.38 2.26
C GLN A 150 29.41 -1.25 1.67
N MET A 151 29.10 -2.04 0.64
CA MET A 151 27.78 -2.03 0.00
C MET A 151 26.72 -2.64 0.91
N THR A 152 27.04 -3.69 1.66
CA THR A 152 26.14 -4.24 2.70
C THR A 152 25.75 -3.15 3.69
N LEU A 153 26.71 -2.41 4.26
CA LEU A 153 26.41 -1.32 5.19
C LEU A 153 25.53 -0.23 4.59
N LYS A 154 25.73 0.12 3.31
CA LYS A 154 24.88 1.09 2.60
C LYS A 154 23.46 0.56 2.39
N MET A 155 23.33 -0.72 2.04
CA MET A 155 22.04 -1.35 1.84
C MET A 155 21.28 -1.58 3.16
N ASP A 156 21.99 -1.81 4.26
CA ASP A 156 21.41 -1.84 5.61
C ASP A 156 20.81 -0.47 5.96
N GLN A 157 21.56 0.62 5.73
CA GLN A 157 21.08 1.99 5.94
C GLN A 157 19.88 2.33 5.06
N TYR A 158 19.92 1.93 3.79
CA TYR A 158 18.78 2.06 2.89
C TYR A 158 17.54 1.34 3.43
N CYS A 159 17.71 0.10 3.94
CA CYS A 159 16.61 -0.63 4.57
C CYS A 159 16.06 0.07 5.82
N ASP A 160 16.91 0.74 6.61
CA ASP A 160 16.46 1.53 7.76
C ASP A 160 15.63 2.73 7.35
N GLU A 161 16.11 3.50 6.38
CA GLU A 161 15.40 4.68 5.86
C GLU A 161 14.07 4.29 5.21
N ALA A 162 14.06 3.23 4.40
CA ALA A 162 12.86 2.68 3.79
C ALA A 162 11.88 2.19 4.87
N TYR A 163 12.37 1.44 5.87
CA TYR A 163 11.55 0.97 6.98
C TYR A 163 10.90 2.14 7.72
N ASP A 164 11.65 3.19 8.08
CA ASP A 164 11.13 4.33 8.82
C ASP A 164 10.05 5.06 8.00
N TYR A 165 10.29 5.27 6.71
CA TYR A 165 9.33 5.88 5.78
C TYR A 165 8.03 5.07 5.64
N PHE A 166 8.13 3.77 5.38
CA PHE A 166 6.93 2.93 5.20
C PHE A 166 6.22 2.70 6.52
N SER A 167 6.95 2.64 7.64
CA SER A 167 6.36 2.58 8.97
C SER A 167 5.53 3.83 9.28
N GLU A 168 6.05 5.02 8.96
CA GLU A 168 5.31 6.29 9.10
C GLU A 168 4.11 6.33 8.15
N THR A 169 4.26 5.86 6.91
CA THR A 169 3.17 5.80 5.93
C THR A 169 2.05 4.89 6.40
N LEU A 170 2.37 3.68 6.85
CA LEU A 170 1.41 2.74 7.40
C LEU A 170 0.77 3.26 8.70
N ASN A 171 1.53 3.94 9.57
CA ASN A 171 0.96 4.61 10.75
C ASN A 171 -0.07 5.66 10.37
N ARG A 172 0.27 6.54 9.43
CA ARG A 172 -0.64 7.60 8.98
C ARG A 172 -1.89 7.02 8.32
N LEU A 173 -1.74 5.97 7.51
CA LEU A 173 -2.87 5.25 6.93
C LEU A 173 -3.75 4.64 8.05
N ALA A 174 -3.16 4.04 9.07
CA ALA A 174 -3.89 3.52 10.23
C ALA A 174 -4.66 4.62 10.99
N GLU A 175 -4.05 5.80 11.19
CA GLU A 175 -4.70 6.95 11.83
C GLU A 175 -5.85 7.51 10.99
N GLU A 176 -5.63 7.73 9.69
CA GLU A 176 -6.63 8.28 8.76
C GLU A 176 -7.82 7.31 8.56
N THR A 177 -7.56 6.00 8.55
CA THR A 177 -8.59 4.96 8.43
C THR A 177 -9.21 4.55 9.77
N GLY A 178 -8.62 4.96 10.90
CA GLY A 178 -8.99 4.53 12.26
C GLY A 178 -8.82 3.02 12.49
N ILE A 179 -7.92 2.37 11.75
CA ILE A 179 -7.60 0.95 11.89
C ILE A 179 -6.41 0.82 12.83
N GLU A 180 -6.66 0.64 14.13
CA GLU A 180 -5.59 0.40 15.10
C GLU A 180 -5.17 -1.08 15.15
N ASP A 181 -3.90 -1.35 15.48
CA ASP A 181 -3.33 -2.71 15.67
C ASP A 181 -4.02 -3.53 16.79
N SER A 182 -4.96 -2.95 17.53
CA SER A 182 -5.63 -3.52 18.70
C SER A 182 -6.75 -4.56 18.43
N LYS A 183 -7.08 -4.91 17.17
CA LYS A 183 -8.18 -5.87 16.81
C LYS A 183 -7.74 -7.02 15.88
N VAL A 184 -7.19 -8.08 16.45
CA VAL A 184 -6.62 -9.25 15.74
C VAL A 184 -7.60 -9.84 14.69
N PRO A 185 -7.15 -10.21 13.46
CA PRO A 185 -7.99 -10.90 12.47
C PRO A 185 -8.62 -12.18 13.02
N GLY A 186 -9.88 -12.44 12.67
CA GLY A 186 -10.63 -13.60 13.16
C GLY A 186 -11.21 -13.44 14.58
N GLN A 187 -11.19 -12.23 15.13
CA GLN A 187 -11.96 -11.91 16.34
C GLN A 187 -13.46 -11.81 16.08
N TYR A 188 -13.84 -11.42 14.87
CA TYR A 188 -15.24 -11.22 14.48
C TYR A 188 -15.70 -12.30 13.49
N GLU A 189 -17.01 -12.46 13.39
CA GLU A 189 -17.63 -13.32 12.38
C GLU A 189 -17.23 -12.85 10.98
N LYS A 190 -16.88 -13.79 10.10
CA LYS A 190 -16.44 -13.47 8.74
C LYS A 190 -17.65 -13.31 7.81
N ALA A 191 -17.68 -12.23 7.05
CA ALA A 191 -18.63 -12.08 5.96
C ALA A 191 -18.32 -13.10 4.85
N GLN A 192 -19.32 -13.86 4.43
CA GLN A 192 -19.26 -14.73 3.26
C GLN A 192 -19.28 -13.91 1.96
N VAL A 193 -20.00 -12.79 1.97
CA VAL A 193 -20.07 -11.84 0.85
C VAL A 193 -19.98 -10.44 1.42
N CYS A 194 -19.20 -9.59 0.77
CA CYS A 194 -19.28 -8.14 0.94
C CYS A 194 -19.03 -7.50 -0.42
N GLU A 195 -19.97 -6.72 -0.93
CA GLU A 195 -19.85 -6.08 -2.24
C GLU A 195 -20.57 -4.75 -2.24
N SER A 196 -20.02 -3.77 -2.94
CA SER A 196 -20.65 -2.48 -3.20
C SER A 196 -20.69 -2.22 -4.70
N PHE A 197 -21.81 -1.72 -5.21
CA PHE A 197 -21.95 -1.41 -6.62
C PHE A 197 -22.91 -0.25 -6.83
N LYS A 198 -22.65 0.52 -7.89
CA LYS A 198 -23.46 1.66 -8.26
C LYS A 198 -24.64 1.23 -9.13
N VAL A 199 -25.83 1.73 -8.79
CA VAL A 199 -27.07 1.56 -9.54
C VAL A 199 -27.66 2.94 -9.83
N GLY A 200 -27.41 3.46 -11.03
CA GLY A 200 -27.84 4.80 -11.41
C GLY A 200 -27.21 5.88 -10.54
N THR A 201 -28.04 6.61 -9.78
CA THR A 201 -27.63 7.66 -8.84
C THR A 201 -27.57 7.19 -7.39
N SER A 202 -27.48 5.88 -7.18
CA SER A 202 -27.39 5.26 -5.86
C SER A 202 -26.27 4.23 -5.82
N VAL A 203 -25.80 3.92 -4.63
CA VAL A 203 -24.90 2.81 -4.35
C VAL A 203 -25.62 1.80 -3.49
N GLN A 204 -25.45 0.52 -3.80
CA GLN A 204 -25.91 -0.58 -2.97
C GLN A 204 -24.71 -1.34 -2.44
N THR A 205 -24.63 -1.44 -1.11
CA THR A 205 -23.65 -2.26 -0.41
C THR A 205 -24.37 -3.42 0.23
N ARG A 206 -23.83 -4.63 0.08
CA ARG A 206 -24.39 -5.86 0.65
C ARG A 206 -23.31 -6.59 1.42
N VAL A 207 -23.61 -6.96 2.67
CA VAL A 207 -22.76 -7.78 3.53
C VAL A 207 -23.56 -8.99 4.01
N VAL A 208 -23.07 -10.20 3.74
CA VAL A 208 -23.75 -11.47 4.07
C VAL A 208 -22.85 -12.30 4.96
N TYR A 209 -23.38 -12.74 6.09
CA TYR A 209 -22.78 -13.68 7.04
C TYR A 209 -23.50 -15.03 6.96
N ALA A 210 -23.13 -15.97 7.83
CA ALA A 210 -23.71 -17.31 7.81
C ALA A 210 -25.21 -17.33 8.18
N ASP A 211 -25.63 -16.46 9.10
CA ASP A 211 -27.00 -16.42 9.65
C ASP A 211 -27.68 -15.04 9.56
N LYS A 212 -26.94 -14.01 9.14
CA LYS A 212 -27.40 -12.62 9.09
C LYS A 212 -26.90 -11.88 7.85
N ASN A 213 -27.56 -10.81 7.46
CA ASN A 213 -27.11 -9.95 6.37
C ASN A 213 -27.52 -8.49 6.55
N MET A 214 -26.79 -7.61 5.90
CA MET A 214 -27.03 -6.18 5.85
C MET A 214 -27.04 -5.74 4.39
N THR A 215 -28.00 -4.87 4.04
CA THR A 215 -27.97 -4.13 2.78
C THR A 215 -28.09 -2.64 3.08
N GLU A 216 -27.17 -1.84 2.54
CA GLU A 216 -27.22 -0.39 2.57
C GLU A 216 -27.48 0.14 1.16
N THR A 217 -28.35 1.13 1.06
CA THR A 217 -28.55 1.91 -0.14
C THR A 217 -28.27 3.37 0.17
N ILE A 218 -27.32 3.96 -0.56
CA ILE A 218 -27.00 5.38 -0.49
C ILE A 218 -27.53 6.05 -1.76
N SER A 219 -28.35 7.08 -1.60
CA SER A 219 -28.85 7.89 -2.70
C SER A 219 -28.47 9.35 -2.52
N TYR A 220 -27.98 9.99 -3.58
CA TYR A 220 -27.71 11.43 -3.56
C TYR A 220 -28.85 12.19 -4.23
N GLN A 221 -29.56 13.02 -3.46
CA GLN A 221 -30.67 13.84 -3.95
C GLN A 221 -30.65 15.22 -3.31
N ASN A 222 -30.88 16.27 -4.11
CA ASN A 222 -30.99 17.66 -3.64
C ASN A 222 -29.83 18.17 -2.77
N GLY A 223 -28.60 17.66 -2.98
CA GLY A 223 -27.42 18.09 -2.23
C GLY A 223 -27.21 17.36 -0.89
N SER A 224 -27.99 16.32 -0.60
CA SER A 224 -27.87 15.50 0.61
C SER A 224 -27.78 14.01 0.25
N TYR A 225 -27.08 13.25 1.09
CA TYR A 225 -27.05 11.80 0.99
C TYR A 225 -28.09 11.22 1.93
N THR A 226 -28.99 10.42 1.37
CA THR A 226 -29.94 9.60 2.12
C THR A 226 -29.44 8.17 2.14
N LEU A 227 -29.38 7.59 3.35
CA LEU A 227 -28.95 6.24 3.59
C LEU A 227 -30.14 5.43 4.08
N PHE A 228 -30.29 4.24 3.53
CA PHE A 228 -31.30 3.27 3.91
C PHE A 228 -30.66 1.91 4.09
N GLU A 229 -30.70 1.42 5.32
CA GLU A 229 -30.08 0.18 5.74
C GLU A 229 -31.17 -0.83 6.13
N VAL A 230 -30.99 -2.08 5.71
CA VAL A 230 -31.84 -3.22 6.06
C VAL A 230 -30.97 -4.28 6.71
N TYR A 231 -31.44 -4.77 7.85
CA TYR A 231 -30.76 -5.76 8.66
C TYR A 231 -31.61 -7.02 8.77
N GLU A 232 -31.06 -8.19 8.44
CA GLU A 232 -31.78 -9.45 8.56
C GLU A 232 -30.99 -10.41 9.42
N GLY A 233 -31.65 -11.09 10.37
CA GLY A 233 -31.01 -12.04 11.28
C GLY A 233 -30.25 -11.42 12.46
N PHE A 234 -30.16 -10.09 12.55
CA PHE A 234 -29.61 -9.38 13.72
C PHE A 234 -30.63 -9.34 14.86
N ASP A 235 -30.14 -9.44 16.11
CA ASP A 235 -30.98 -9.33 17.30
C ASP A 235 -31.38 -7.88 17.60
N ASP A 236 -32.53 -7.70 18.28
CA ASP A 236 -33.09 -6.39 18.61
C ASP A 236 -32.13 -5.50 19.42
N ALA A 237 -31.28 -6.08 20.28
CA ALA A 237 -30.35 -5.31 21.10
C ALA A 237 -29.18 -4.78 20.27
N THR A 238 -28.74 -5.51 19.25
CA THR A 238 -27.74 -5.05 18.27
C THR A 238 -28.30 -3.92 17.39
N LEU A 239 -29.54 -4.05 16.92
CA LEU A 239 -30.21 -2.99 16.15
C LEU A 239 -30.46 -1.72 16.96
N ALA A 240 -30.87 -1.87 18.23
CA ALA A 240 -31.04 -0.75 19.14
C ALA A 240 -29.72 -0.01 19.36
N ARG A 241 -28.62 -0.74 19.56
CA ARG A 241 -27.28 -0.15 19.67
C ARG A 241 -26.90 0.61 18.41
N ALA A 242 -27.07 0.02 17.22
CA ALA A 242 -26.77 0.68 15.94
C ALA A 242 -27.52 2.01 15.80
N CYS A 243 -28.83 2.00 16.09
CA CYS A 243 -29.65 3.20 16.07
C CYS A 243 -29.18 4.27 17.07
N ASP A 244 -28.80 3.88 18.29
CA ASP A 244 -28.26 4.79 19.30
C ASP A 244 -26.91 5.38 18.88
N GLY A 245 -26.06 4.59 18.20
CA GLY A 245 -24.80 5.03 17.61
C GLY A 245 -25.01 6.16 16.60
N TYR A 246 -25.93 5.98 15.65
CA TYR A 246 -26.28 7.04 14.70
C TYR A 246 -26.91 8.26 15.36
N ARG A 247 -27.72 8.07 16.41
CA ARG A 247 -28.33 9.18 17.15
C ARG A 247 -27.30 10.07 17.86
N ALA A 248 -26.14 9.51 18.23
CA ALA A 248 -25.06 10.23 18.89
C ALA A 248 -24.21 11.08 17.92
N GLN A 249 -24.39 10.92 16.59
CA GLN A 249 -23.57 11.62 15.59
C GLN A 249 -24.19 12.96 15.18
N ASP A 250 -23.46 14.06 15.42
CA ASP A 250 -23.91 15.44 15.12
C ASP A 250 -24.24 15.70 13.64
N LYS A 251 -23.72 14.86 12.73
CA LYS A 251 -23.88 15.01 11.27
C LYS A 251 -25.00 14.14 10.69
N VAL A 252 -25.70 13.39 11.53
CA VAL A 252 -26.85 12.55 11.15
C VAL A 252 -28.14 13.32 11.42
N THR A 253 -29.01 13.39 10.42
CA THR A 253 -30.32 14.04 10.51
C THR A 253 -31.42 13.10 10.01
N ASN A 254 -32.67 13.38 10.38
CA ASN A 254 -33.84 12.60 9.95
C ASN A 254 -33.72 11.08 10.21
N LEU A 255 -33.05 10.70 11.32
CA LEU A 255 -32.89 9.30 11.71
C LEU A 255 -34.23 8.65 12.07
N ALA A 256 -34.56 7.56 11.38
CA ALA A 256 -35.69 6.70 11.67
C ALA A 256 -35.20 5.24 11.76
N CYS A 257 -35.47 4.60 12.89
CA CYS A 257 -35.17 3.18 13.11
C CYS A 257 -36.50 2.44 13.32
N VAL A 258 -36.85 1.54 12.40
CA VAL A 258 -38.14 0.85 12.40
C VAL A 258 -37.94 -0.64 12.19
N GLY A 259 -38.13 -1.42 13.26
CA GLY A 259 -37.87 -2.86 13.21
C GLY A 259 -36.44 -3.12 12.80
N ASN A 260 -36.26 -3.69 11.62
CA ASN A 260 -34.97 -4.09 11.08
C ASN A 260 -34.39 -3.11 10.05
N THR A 261 -34.94 -1.90 9.94
CA THR A 261 -34.45 -0.88 9.02
C THR A 261 -33.99 0.37 9.76
N ILE A 262 -32.94 1.00 9.22
CA ILE A 262 -32.42 2.29 9.68
C ILE A 262 -32.35 3.22 8.46
N GLN A 263 -32.96 4.39 8.56
CA GLN A 263 -32.93 5.40 7.52
C GLN A 263 -32.43 6.71 8.11
N TYR A 264 -31.54 7.41 7.41
CA TYR A 264 -31.06 8.72 7.84
C TYR A 264 -30.51 9.54 6.68
N GLU A 265 -30.27 10.82 6.95
CA GLU A 265 -29.52 11.72 6.09
C GLU A 265 -28.20 12.09 6.74
N THR A 266 -27.16 12.30 5.93
CA THR A 266 -25.88 12.77 6.43
C THR A 266 -25.17 13.72 5.47
N ASN A 267 -24.47 14.68 6.06
CA ASN A 267 -23.56 15.58 5.34
C ASN A 267 -22.09 15.12 5.39
N VAL A 268 -21.79 13.99 6.06
CA VAL A 268 -20.43 13.43 6.14
C VAL A 268 -19.87 13.10 4.76
N LEU A 269 -20.74 12.67 3.85
CA LEU A 269 -20.38 12.26 2.49
C LEU A 269 -20.32 13.43 1.50
N ASN A 270 -20.49 14.67 1.95
CA ASN A 270 -20.44 15.83 1.06
C ASN A 270 -19.05 15.98 0.42
N GLY A 271 -19.01 15.84 -0.91
CA GLY A 271 -17.77 15.86 -1.70
C GLY A 271 -17.20 14.48 -2.02
N VAL A 272 -17.79 13.40 -1.50
CA VAL A 272 -17.44 12.01 -1.86
C VAL A 272 -18.31 11.59 -3.04
N ASP A 273 -17.72 11.42 -4.21
CA ASP A 273 -18.47 10.88 -5.34
C ASP A 273 -18.81 9.39 -5.09
N LEU A 274 -19.95 8.96 -5.65
CA LEU A 274 -20.47 7.60 -5.42
C LEU A 274 -19.55 6.49 -5.97
N ASP A 275 -18.74 6.78 -7.01
CA ASP A 275 -17.80 5.80 -7.55
C ASP A 275 -16.61 5.61 -6.59
N SER A 276 -16.09 6.70 -6.02
CA SER A 276 -15.09 6.67 -4.95
C SER A 276 -15.59 5.95 -3.71
N TYR A 277 -16.86 6.12 -3.32
CA TYR A 277 -17.46 5.36 -2.22
C TYR A 277 -17.44 3.85 -2.50
N VAL A 278 -17.89 3.44 -3.70
CA VAL A 278 -17.88 2.02 -4.12
C VAL A 278 -16.46 1.45 -4.08
N ASN A 279 -15.47 2.21 -4.57
CA ASN A 279 -14.08 1.79 -4.55
C ASN A 279 -13.58 1.59 -3.11
N VAL A 280 -13.80 2.56 -2.22
CA VAL A 280 -13.39 2.45 -0.81
C VAL A 280 -14.05 1.26 -0.12
N VAL A 281 -15.35 1.03 -0.34
CA VAL A 281 -16.04 -0.09 0.29
C VAL A 281 -15.51 -1.43 -0.23
N ASN A 282 -15.33 -1.57 -1.55
CA ASN A 282 -14.86 -2.82 -2.15
C ASN A 282 -13.38 -3.10 -1.88
N GLU A 283 -12.53 -2.07 -1.91
CA GLU A 283 -11.09 -2.20 -1.74
C GLU A 283 -10.71 -2.28 -0.27
N THR A 284 -11.41 -1.56 0.62
CA THR A 284 -11.03 -1.46 2.06
C THR A 284 -11.99 -2.15 3.01
N VAL A 285 -13.27 -1.79 3.01
CA VAL A 285 -14.19 -2.27 4.04
C VAL A 285 -14.49 -3.76 3.85
N CYS A 286 -14.73 -4.19 2.61
CA CYS A 286 -15.13 -5.55 2.30
C CYS A 286 -14.06 -6.61 2.58
N PRO A 287 -12.77 -6.42 2.25
CA PRO A 287 -11.73 -7.36 2.64
C PRO A 287 -11.65 -7.57 4.15
N MET A 288 -11.76 -6.49 4.93
CA MET A 288 -11.72 -6.54 6.40
C MET A 288 -12.93 -7.23 7.05
N LEU A 289 -14.11 -7.17 6.42
CA LEU A 289 -15.29 -7.92 6.88
C LEU A 289 -15.17 -9.40 6.50
N ARG A 290 -14.60 -9.71 5.32
CA ARG A 290 -14.44 -11.08 4.84
C ARG A 290 -13.36 -11.87 5.58
N ASP A 291 -12.29 -11.21 6.01
CA ASP A 291 -11.22 -11.86 6.79
C ASP A 291 -11.53 -11.92 8.30
N GLY A 292 -12.51 -11.14 8.78
CA GLY A 292 -12.95 -11.05 10.18
C GLY A 292 -12.09 -10.11 11.03
N SER A 293 -11.41 -9.15 10.40
CA SER A 293 -10.59 -8.12 11.06
C SER A 293 -11.41 -7.01 11.72
N ILE A 294 -12.65 -6.79 11.25
CA ILE A 294 -13.63 -5.90 11.88
C ILE A 294 -14.99 -6.60 11.96
N GLY A 295 -15.76 -6.27 12.99
CA GLY A 295 -17.19 -6.52 12.99
C GLY A 295 -17.90 -5.46 12.16
N PHE A 296 -19.05 -5.79 11.58
CA PHE A 296 -19.90 -4.77 10.97
C PHE A 296 -20.28 -3.68 11.99
N GLU A 297 -20.46 -4.10 13.23
CA GLU A 297 -20.82 -3.25 14.36
C GLU A 297 -19.76 -2.15 14.60
N ASP A 298 -18.50 -2.40 14.27
CA ASP A 298 -17.43 -1.43 14.44
C ASP A 298 -17.52 -0.26 13.45
N LEU A 299 -18.24 -0.42 12.34
CA LEU A 299 -18.48 0.64 11.37
C LEU A 299 -19.48 1.68 11.90
N TRP A 300 -20.36 1.28 12.83
CA TRP A 300 -21.39 2.15 13.42
C TRP A 300 -20.88 3.03 14.57
N PHE A 301 -19.86 2.58 15.30
CA PHE A 301 -19.53 3.07 16.65
C PHE A 301 -18.21 3.84 16.76
N LYS A 302 -17.72 4.45 15.68
CA LYS A 302 -16.60 5.39 15.81
C LYS A 302 -17.02 6.63 16.61
N ASN A 303 -16.64 6.64 17.89
CA ASN A 303 -16.50 7.83 18.73
C ASN A 303 -15.17 8.51 18.44
#